data_AF-A0A355G779-F1
#
_entry.id   AF-A0A355G779-F1
#
_cell.length_a   1.000
_cell.length_b   1.000
_cell.length_c   1.000
_cell.angle_alpha   90.00
_cell.angle_beta   90.00
_cell.angle_gamma   90.00
#
_symmetry.space_group_name_H-M   'P 1'
#
loop_
_entity.id
_entity.type
_entity.pdbx_description
1 polymer ?
#
loop_
_entity_poly.entity_id
_entity_poly.type
_entity_poly.pdbx_seq_one_letter_code
_entity_poly.pdbx_strand_id
1 'polypeptide(L)'
;MLRQLREEERELMLAAMEARLQKILAQQNRVYAGTLSIGQVPEKERTSRHTARAVQLSREESLIGLEVEKAILLITDEGSSVAFSEALAEVREDVQNVSYRLNRVQVDELTQGIEKDIISSLEEMIEALQKEMDKSDEEKKKQQQQQQQGSPEDQALIDMLAEIKMLRSLQLRVNNRTRRIEKLALEEGANQADIQEQLQKLANRQTRIQNATYILATGKNK
;
A
#
# COMPACT_ATOMS: atom_id res chain seq x y z
N MET A 1 24.68 -14.25 21.47
CA MET A 1 24.08 -15.19 20.51
C MET A 1 22.62 -14.89 20.21
N LEU A 2 21.67 -14.98 21.16
CA LEU A 2 20.23 -14.72 20.89
C LEU A 2 19.88 -13.29 20.38
N ARG A 3 20.73 -12.29 20.62
CA ARG A 3 20.53 -10.91 20.11
C ARG A 3 20.95 -10.77 18.64
N GLN A 4 22.14 -11.28 18.31
CA GLN A 4 22.67 -11.24 16.93
C GLN A 4 21.78 -12.03 15.96
N LEU A 5 21.27 -13.19 16.39
CA LEU A 5 20.33 -13.98 15.58
C LEU A 5 19.03 -13.22 15.29
N ARG A 6 18.45 -12.50 16.27
CA ARG A 6 17.24 -11.70 16.07
C ARG A 6 17.46 -10.48 15.17
N GLU A 7 18.61 -9.81 15.31
CA GLU A 7 19.00 -8.70 14.41
C GLU A 7 19.17 -9.19 12.96
N GLU A 8 19.81 -10.35 12.76
CA GLU A 8 19.95 -10.97 11.43
C GLU A 8 18.60 -11.41 10.84
N GLU A 9 17.71 -12.01 11.65
CA GLU A 9 16.35 -12.38 11.23
C GLU A 9 15.55 -11.14 10.78
N ARG A 10 15.64 -10.04 11.54
CA ARG A 10 14.98 -8.77 11.20
C ARG A 10 15.50 -8.18 9.89
N GLU A 11 16.81 -8.17 9.67
CA GLU A 11 17.38 -7.67 8.42
C GLU A 11 17.00 -8.52 7.20
N LEU A 12 17.00 -9.84 7.36
CA LEU A 12 16.52 -10.75 6.31
C LEU A 12 15.04 -10.48 6.01
N MET A 13 14.24 -10.21 7.03
CA MET A 13 12.82 -9.88 6.88
C MET A 13 12.61 -8.54 6.18
N LEU A 14 13.34 -7.48 6.56
CA LEU A 14 13.30 -6.16 5.91
C LEU A 14 13.67 -6.27 4.43
N ALA A 15 14.78 -6.94 4.12
CA ALA A 15 15.24 -7.13 2.75
C ALA A 15 14.25 -7.99 1.94
N ALA A 16 13.70 -9.05 2.54
CA ALA A 16 12.69 -9.88 1.90
C ALA A 16 11.42 -9.09 1.59
N MET A 17 10.98 -8.25 2.52
CA MET A 17 9.81 -7.38 2.33
C MET A 17 10.06 -6.33 1.26
N GLU A 18 11.18 -5.63 1.30
CA GLU A 18 11.55 -4.60 0.33
C GLU A 18 11.58 -5.16 -1.10
N ALA A 19 12.28 -6.29 -1.31
CA ALA A 19 12.34 -6.95 -2.60
C ALA A 19 10.94 -7.34 -3.12
N ARG A 20 10.04 -7.73 -2.20
CA ARG A 20 8.66 -8.09 -2.51
C ARG A 20 7.84 -6.88 -2.96
N LEU A 21 7.93 -5.79 -2.22
CA LEU A 21 7.24 -4.54 -2.56
C LEU A 21 7.77 -3.94 -3.86
N GLN A 22 9.09 -4.00 -4.12
CA GLN A 22 9.66 -3.57 -5.40
C GLN A 22 9.10 -4.38 -6.57
N LYS A 23 8.97 -5.70 -6.43
CA LYS A 23 8.37 -6.56 -7.46
C LYS A 23 6.91 -6.19 -7.71
N ILE A 24 6.14 -5.99 -6.64
CA ILE A 24 4.73 -5.58 -6.72
C ILE A 24 4.62 -4.22 -7.43
N LEU A 25 5.45 -3.23 -7.04
CA LEU A 25 5.49 -1.91 -7.65
C LEU A 25 5.81 -1.98 -9.16
N ALA A 26 6.77 -2.80 -9.56
CA ALA A 26 7.11 -2.99 -10.97
C ALA A 26 5.97 -3.67 -11.76
N GLN A 27 5.16 -4.52 -11.13
CA GLN A 27 3.94 -5.08 -11.73
C GLN A 27 2.84 -4.02 -11.83
N GLN A 28 2.59 -3.28 -10.76
CA GLN A 28 1.57 -2.23 -10.70
C GLN A 28 1.81 -1.15 -11.75
N ASN A 29 3.05 -0.70 -11.91
CA ASN A 29 3.42 0.29 -12.92
C ASN A 29 3.13 -0.18 -14.36
N ARG A 30 3.32 -1.49 -14.64
CA ARG A 30 2.98 -2.07 -15.94
C ARG A 30 1.48 -2.12 -16.18
N VAL A 31 0.70 -2.46 -15.14
CA VAL A 31 -0.76 -2.43 -15.24
C VAL A 31 -1.24 -1.00 -15.48
N TYR A 32 -0.82 -0.05 -14.65
CA TYR A 32 -1.19 1.35 -14.75
C TYR A 32 -0.88 1.93 -16.13
N ALA A 33 0.31 1.68 -16.68
CA ALA A 33 0.65 2.08 -18.04
C ALA A 33 -0.28 1.47 -19.10
N GLY A 34 -0.66 0.19 -18.91
CA GLY A 34 -1.67 -0.48 -19.73
C GLY A 34 -3.04 0.18 -19.62
N THR A 35 -3.51 0.49 -18.42
CA THR A 35 -4.79 1.14 -18.16
C THR A 35 -4.85 2.52 -18.82
N LEU A 36 -3.78 3.32 -18.69
CA LEU A 36 -3.64 4.60 -19.36
C LEU A 36 -3.73 4.47 -20.89
N SER A 37 -3.05 3.47 -21.47
CA SER A 37 -3.06 3.26 -22.92
C SER A 37 -4.47 2.97 -23.47
N ILE A 38 -5.31 2.27 -22.69
CA ILE A 38 -6.71 2.03 -23.05
C ILE A 38 -7.56 3.29 -22.79
N GLY A 39 -7.30 3.98 -21.69
CA GLY A 39 -8.00 5.21 -21.30
C GLY A 39 -7.86 6.35 -22.31
N GLN A 40 -6.74 6.41 -23.03
CA GLN A 40 -6.51 7.37 -24.12
C GLN A 40 -7.39 7.15 -25.35
N VAL A 41 -7.93 5.94 -25.54
CA VAL A 41 -8.83 5.64 -26.66
C VAL A 41 -10.26 5.96 -26.24
N PRO A 42 -10.98 6.85 -26.97
CA PRO A 42 -12.37 7.15 -26.71
C PRO A 42 -13.24 5.90 -26.66
N GLU A 43 -14.20 5.83 -25.75
CA GLU A 43 -14.98 4.61 -25.53
C GLU A 43 -15.66 4.08 -26.81
N LYS A 44 -16.15 4.99 -27.67
CA LYS A 44 -16.78 4.67 -28.95
C LYS A 44 -15.82 4.05 -29.99
N GLU A 45 -14.51 4.26 -29.83
CA GLU A 45 -13.46 3.77 -30.72
C GLU A 45 -12.78 2.49 -30.17
N ARG A 46 -13.14 2.06 -28.96
CA ARG A 46 -12.58 0.86 -28.34
C ARG A 46 -13.07 -0.39 -29.05
N THR A 47 -12.14 -1.08 -29.70
CA THR A 47 -12.35 -2.40 -30.30
C THR A 47 -12.26 -3.54 -29.27
N SER A 48 -12.63 -4.76 -29.67
CA SER A 48 -12.50 -5.98 -28.85
C SER A 48 -11.07 -6.23 -28.35
N ARG A 49 -10.04 -5.70 -29.03
CA ARG A 49 -8.65 -5.77 -28.57
C ARG A 49 -8.43 -5.01 -27.26
N HIS A 50 -9.07 -3.85 -27.12
CA HIS A 50 -8.99 -3.04 -25.90
C HIS A 50 -9.72 -3.71 -24.74
N THR A 51 -10.91 -4.27 -25.00
CA THR A 51 -11.65 -5.10 -24.04
C THR A 51 -10.80 -6.29 -23.57
N ALA A 52 -10.21 -7.04 -24.50
CA ALA A 52 -9.36 -8.19 -24.17
C ALA A 52 -8.12 -7.77 -23.35
N ARG A 53 -7.51 -6.62 -23.68
CA ARG A 53 -6.39 -6.08 -22.90
C ARG A 53 -6.81 -5.67 -21.49
N ALA A 54 -7.96 -5.02 -21.31
CA ALA A 54 -8.46 -4.66 -19.98
C ALA A 54 -8.71 -5.90 -19.11
N VAL A 55 -9.31 -6.95 -19.67
CA VAL A 55 -9.50 -8.24 -18.99
C VAL A 55 -8.16 -8.90 -18.65
N GLN A 56 -7.15 -8.78 -19.53
CA GLN A 56 -5.80 -9.25 -19.23
C GLN A 56 -5.20 -8.49 -18.05
N LEU A 57 -5.29 -7.15 -18.05
CA LEU A 57 -4.80 -6.31 -16.96
C LEU A 57 -5.50 -6.62 -15.62
N SER A 58 -6.80 -6.91 -15.64
CA SER A 58 -7.54 -7.38 -14.45
C SER A 58 -6.97 -8.68 -13.86
N ARG A 59 -6.54 -9.62 -14.71
CA ARG A 59 -5.87 -10.85 -14.26
C ARG A 59 -4.48 -10.54 -13.69
N GLU A 60 -3.74 -9.64 -14.32
CA GLU A 60 -2.44 -9.17 -13.81
C GLU A 60 -2.59 -8.52 -12.42
N GLU A 61 -3.61 -7.67 -12.21
CA GLU A 61 -3.96 -7.10 -10.89
C GLU A 61 -4.33 -8.16 -9.87
N SER A 62 -5.11 -9.16 -10.26
CA SER A 62 -5.46 -10.25 -9.35
C SER A 62 -4.22 -11.01 -8.85
N LEU A 63 -3.20 -11.18 -9.72
CA LEU A 63 -1.91 -11.75 -9.32
C LEU A 63 -1.13 -10.83 -8.39
N ILE A 64 -1.19 -9.51 -8.61
CA ILE A 64 -0.63 -8.52 -7.67
C ILE A 64 -1.29 -8.67 -6.30
N GLY A 65 -2.61 -8.84 -6.24
CA GLY A 65 -3.36 -9.02 -4.99
C GLY A 65 -2.87 -10.22 -4.17
N LEU A 66 -2.60 -11.34 -4.84
CA LEU A 66 -2.01 -12.53 -4.20
C LEU A 66 -0.59 -12.26 -3.68
N GLU A 67 0.19 -11.44 -4.38
CA GLU A 67 1.48 -11.01 -3.85
C GLU A 67 1.29 -10.10 -2.65
N VAL A 68 0.39 -9.13 -2.66
CA VAL A 68 0.14 -8.28 -1.47
C VAL A 68 -0.30 -9.12 -0.26
N GLU A 69 -1.16 -10.12 -0.44
CA GLU A 69 -1.57 -11.03 0.64
C GLU A 69 -0.41 -11.77 1.26
N LYS A 70 0.50 -12.29 0.44
CA LYS A 70 1.71 -12.94 0.94
C LYS A 70 2.64 -11.96 1.68
N ALA A 71 2.65 -10.67 1.32
CA ALA A 71 3.42 -9.66 2.06
C ALA A 71 2.78 -9.39 3.44
N ILE A 72 1.45 -9.31 3.52
CA ILE A 72 0.75 -9.19 4.80
C ILE A 72 1.07 -10.37 5.72
N LEU A 73 1.10 -11.60 5.18
CA LEU A 73 1.43 -12.79 5.97
C LEU A 73 2.84 -12.76 6.57
N LEU A 74 3.81 -12.12 5.88
CA LEU A 74 5.18 -12.02 6.42
C LEU A 74 5.24 -11.20 7.71
N ILE A 75 4.39 -10.18 7.86
CA ILE A 75 4.43 -9.23 9.00
C ILE A 75 3.40 -9.53 10.09
N THR A 76 2.59 -10.58 9.89
CA THR A 76 1.48 -10.90 10.80
C THR A 76 1.99 -11.33 12.18
N ASP A 77 3.20 -11.90 12.25
CA ASP A 77 3.83 -12.33 13.51
C ASP A 77 4.52 -11.18 14.27
N GLU A 78 4.61 -9.98 13.70
CA GLU A 78 5.44 -8.90 14.23
C GLU A 78 4.67 -7.86 15.05
N GLY A 79 3.35 -7.73 14.84
CA GLY A 79 2.37 -7.01 15.67
C GLY A 79 2.58 -5.51 15.95
N SER A 80 3.76 -4.97 15.66
CA SER A 80 4.28 -3.72 16.19
C SER A 80 4.18 -2.56 15.19
N SER A 81 4.21 -2.85 13.90
CA SER A 81 4.07 -1.88 12.80
C SER A 81 2.63 -1.74 12.32
N VAL A 82 1.85 -0.92 13.03
CA VAL A 82 0.40 -0.79 12.86
C VAL A 82 0.03 -0.05 11.57
N ALA A 83 0.69 1.07 11.29
CA ALA A 83 0.43 1.88 10.10
C ALA A 83 0.89 1.17 8.83
N PHE A 84 2.03 0.46 8.89
CA PHE A 84 2.50 -0.36 7.78
C PHE A 84 1.53 -1.49 7.43
N SER A 85 1.01 -2.18 8.46
CA SER A 85 0.01 -3.23 8.29
C SER A 85 -1.28 -2.69 7.67
N GLU A 86 -1.75 -1.52 8.13
CA GLU A 86 -2.92 -0.87 7.55
C GLU A 86 -2.67 -0.44 6.10
N ALA A 87 -1.49 0.10 5.78
CA ALA A 87 -1.14 0.49 4.42
C ALA A 87 -1.15 -0.69 3.44
N LEU A 88 -0.61 -1.85 3.83
CA LEU A 88 -0.69 -3.07 3.03
C LEU A 88 -2.13 -3.56 2.87
N ALA A 89 -2.95 -3.47 3.91
CA ALA A 89 -4.37 -3.82 3.85
C ALA A 89 -5.15 -2.92 2.87
N GLU A 90 -4.89 -1.61 2.88
CA GLU A 90 -5.48 -0.67 1.90
C GLU A 90 -5.03 -0.98 0.48
N VAL A 91 -3.74 -1.25 0.27
CA VAL A 91 -3.21 -1.65 -1.06
C VAL A 91 -3.92 -2.91 -1.56
N ARG A 92 -4.13 -3.92 -0.71
CA ARG A 92 -4.87 -5.13 -1.10
C ARG A 92 -6.30 -4.81 -1.53
N GLU A 93 -7.03 -4.01 -0.76
CA GLU A 93 -8.39 -3.60 -1.10
C GLU A 93 -8.46 -2.83 -2.43
N ASP A 94 -7.48 -1.97 -2.67
CA ASP A 94 -7.40 -1.16 -3.89
C ASP A 94 -7.06 -1.99 -5.13
N VAL A 95 -6.09 -2.91 -5.03
CA VAL A 95 -5.78 -3.87 -6.09
C VAL A 95 -7.01 -4.71 -6.46
N GLN A 96 -7.76 -5.19 -5.46
CA GLN A 96 -9.01 -5.94 -5.70
C GLN A 96 -10.06 -5.10 -6.42
N ASN A 97 -10.19 -3.82 -6.05
CA ASN A 97 -11.11 -2.88 -6.69
C ASN A 97 -10.69 -2.60 -8.15
N VAL A 98 -9.42 -2.33 -8.40
CA VAL A 98 -8.89 -2.12 -9.75
C VAL A 98 -9.12 -3.37 -10.60
N SER A 99 -8.81 -4.56 -10.10
CA SER A 99 -9.08 -5.82 -10.79
C SER A 99 -10.54 -5.95 -11.21
N TYR A 100 -11.48 -5.66 -10.31
CA TYR A 100 -12.92 -5.70 -10.60
C TYR A 100 -13.33 -4.69 -11.69
N ARG A 101 -12.82 -3.45 -11.60
CA ARG A 101 -13.10 -2.37 -12.57
C ARG A 101 -12.53 -2.69 -13.95
N LEU A 102 -11.29 -3.15 -14.03
CA LEU A 102 -10.63 -3.52 -15.29
C LEU A 102 -11.32 -4.68 -16.00
N ASN A 103 -11.87 -5.65 -15.25
CA ASN A 103 -12.65 -6.75 -15.83
C ASN A 103 -13.90 -6.25 -16.58
N ARG A 104 -14.43 -5.10 -16.15
CA ARG A 104 -15.58 -4.41 -16.77
C ARG A 104 -15.16 -3.32 -17.76
N VAL A 105 -13.88 -3.26 -18.12
CA VAL A 105 -13.30 -2.24 -19.01
C VAL A 105 -13.47 -0.81 -18.47
N GLN A 106 -13.64 -0.66 -17.16
CA GLN A 106 -13.68 0.63 -16.49
C GLN A 106 -12.23 1.08 -16.32
N VAL A 107 -11.76 1.94 -17.23
CA VAL A 107 -10.40 2.50 -17.26
C VAL A 107 -10.42 4.03 -17.07
N ASP A 108 -11.48 4.51 -16.42
CA ASP A 108 -11.76 5.92 -16.14
C ASP A 108 -10.76 6.56 -15.16
N GLU A 109 -10.89 7.88 -14.95
CA GLU A 109 -10.03 8.62 -14.03
C GLU A 109 -10.06 8.08 -12.60
N LEU A 110 -11.19 7.51 -12.17
CA LEU A 110 -11.28 6.87 -10.86
C LEU A 110 -10.37 5.65 -10.78
N THR A 111 -10.44 4.76 -11.78
CA THR A 111 -9.60 3.55 -11.84
C THR A 111 -8.12 3.90 -11.87
N GLN A 112 -7.73 4.83 -12.75
CA GLN A 112 -6.35 5.31 -12.86
C GLN A 112 -5.87 6.00 -11.57
N GLY A 113 -6.77 6.74 -10.92
CA GLY A 113 -6.50 7.39 -9.64
C GLY A 113 -6.22 6.38 -8.52
N ILE A 114 -6.96 5.26 -8.48
CA ILE A 114 -6.74 4.18 -7.52
C ILE A 114 -5.41 3.48 -7.80
N GLU A 115 -5.09 3.17 -9.05
CA GLU A 115 -3.80 2.58 -9.43
C GLU A 115 -2.62 3.47 -9.01
N LYS A 116 -2.74 4.79 -9.22
CA LYS A 116 -1.72 5.75 -8.76
C LYS A 116 -1.61 5.80 -7.23
N ASP A 117 -2.75 5.74 -6.54
CA ASP A 117 -2.80 5.67 -5.08
C ASP A 117 -2.08 4.40 -4.58
N ILE A 118 -2.22 3.25 -5.25
CA ILE A 118 -1.46 2.02 -4.94
C ILE A 118 0.04 2.22 -5.14
N ILE A 119 0.44 2.76 -6.30
CA ILE A 119 1.85 3.02 -6.64
C ILE A 119 2.50 3.87 -5.56
N SER A 120 1.89 5.00 -5.19
CA SER A 120 2.45 5.88 -4.16
C SER A 120 2.51 5.22 -2.78
N SER A 121 1.55 4.37 -2.41
CA SER A 121 1.64 3.60 -1.15
C SER A 121 2.86 2.67 -1.15
N LEU A 122 3.08 1.95 -2.26
CA LEU A 122 4.20 1.02 -2.39
C LEU A 122 5.54 1.75 -2.34
N GLU A 123 5.67 2.89 -3.02
CA GLU A 123 6.86 3.73 -2.99
C GLU A 123 7.18 4.23 -1.57
N GLU A 124 6.17 4.74 -0.85
CA GLU A 124 6.32 5.21 0.54
C GLU A 124 6.74 4.07 1.48
N MET A 125 6.19 2.87 1.32
CA MET A 125 6.55 1.69 2.11
C MET A 125 7.97 1.22 1.82
N ILE A 126 8.38 1.18 0.56
CA ILE A 126 9.76 0.83 0.16
C ILE A 126 10.75 1.84 0.75
N GLU A 127 10.46 3.14 0.65
CA GLU A 127 11.32 4.19 1.21
C GLU A 127 11.46 4.06 2.73
N ALA A 128 10.38 3.68 3.43
CA ALA A 128 10.41 3.45 4.87
C ALA A 128 11.31 2.26 5.25
N LEU A 129 11.21 1.14 4.51
CA LEU A 129 12.05 -0.04 4.73
C LEU A 129 13.53 0.24 4.45
N GLN A 130 13.83 0.93 3.34
CA GLN A 130 15.20 1.30 2.99
C GLN A 130 15.86 2.17 4.08
N LYS A 131 15.10 3.14 4.62
CA LYS A 131 15.59 3.96 5.74
C LYS A 131 15.84 3.15 7.01
N GLU A 132 15.04 2.12 7.27
CA GLU A 132 15.28 1.25 8.43
C GLU A 132 16.53 0.39 8.26
N MET A 133 16.76 -0.12 7.04
CA MET A 133 17.98 -0.87 6.70
C MET A 133 19.24 0.01 6.84
N ASP A 134 19.22 1.23 6.30
CA ASP A 134 20.34 2.19 6.39
C ASP A 134 20.69 2.50 7.86
N LYS A 135 19.68 2.67 8.71
CA LYS A 135 19.87 2.90 10.16
C LYS A 135 20.50 1.71 10.86
N SER A 136 20.04 0.50 10.54
CA SER A 136 20.58 -0.73 11.11
C SER A 136 22.07 -0.88 10.80
N ASP A 137 22.48 -0.54 9.57
CA ASP A 137 23.89 -0.51 9.16
C ASP A 137 24.73 0.54 9.89
N GLU A 138 24.18 1.75 10.11
CA GLU A 138 24.86 2.80 10.88
C GLU A 138 25.04 2.42 12.36
N GLU A 139 24.04 1.79 12.98
CA GLU A 139 24.09 1.36 14.37
C GLU A 139 25.13 0.26 14.58
N LYS A 140 25.23 -0.70 13.64
CA LYS A 140 26.28 -1.73 13.65
C LYS A 140 27.69 -1.14 13.60
N LYS A 141 27.91 -0.11 12.78
CA LYS A 141 29.20 0.60 12.70
C LYS A 141 29.55 1.33 14.01
N LYS A 142 28.55 1.91 14.69
CA LYS A 142 28.75 2.63 15.98
C LYS A 142 28.95 1.67 17.16
N GLN A 143 28.29 0.51 17.19
CA GLN A 143 28.43 -0.48 18.26
C GLN A 143 29.79 -1.18 18.30
N GLN A 144 30.59 -1.13 17.23
CA GLN A 144 32.00 -1.57 17.28
C GLN A 144 32.90 -0.68 18.15
N GLN A 145 32.42 0.48 18.65
CA GLN A 145 33.22 1.39 19.50
C GLN A 145 32.75 1.53 20.97
N GLN A 146 31.54 1.10 21.35
CA GLN A 146 31.08 1.20 22.75
C GLN A 146 30.19 0.02 23.16
N GLN A 147 30.61 -0.71 24.20
CA GLN A 147 29.76 -1.66 24.92
C GLN A 147 28.66 -0.89 25.67
N GLN A 148 27.42 -0.92 25.18
CA GLN A 148 26.28 -0.46 25.97
C GLN A 148 25.20 -1.55 26.09
N GLN A 149 24.85 -1.81 27.36
CA GLN A 149 23.76 -2.65 27.83
C GLN A 149 22.43 -1.93 27.57
N GLY A 150 21.61 -2.49 26.68
CA GLY A 150 20.20 -2.15 26.51
C GLY A 150 19.42 -3.43 26.29
N SER A 151 18.29 -3.56 26.98
CA SER A 151 17.38 -4.71 26.90
C SER A 151 16.84 -4.89 25.46
N PRO A 152 16.59 -6.14 25.02
CA PRO A 152 16.03 -6.41 23.71
C PRO A 152 14.53 -6.09 23.72
N GLU A 153 14.14 -4.87 23.37
CA GLU A 153 12.75 -4.60 22.98
C GLU A 153 12.54 -5.08 21.54
N ASP A 154 11.40 -5.72 21.27
CA ASP A 154 10.98 -6.11 19.92
C ASP A 154 10.88 -4.83 19.08
N GLN A 155 11.86 -4.63 18.20
CA GLN A 155 11.93 -3.46 17.35
C GLN A 155 10.94 -3.63 16.19
N ALA A 156 10.00 -2.69 16.08
CA ALA A 156 9.06 -2.64 14.96
C ALA A 156 9.79 -2.61 13.61
N LEU A 157 9.16 -3.09 12.52
CA LEU A 157 9.76 -3.06 11.18
C LEU A 157 10.21 -1.67 10.76
N ILE A 158 9.51 -0.66 11.25
CA ILE A 158 9.70 0.72 10.85
C ILE A 158 9.66 1.57 12.10
N ASP A 159 10.54 2.57 12.15
CA ASP A 159 10.54 3.54 13.22
C ASP A 159 9.19 4.27 13.40
N MET A 160 8.97 4.82 14.60
CA MET A 160 7.74 5.55 14.93
C MET A 160 7.49 6.80 14.07
N LEU A 161 8.54 7.49 13.62
CA LEU A 161 8.39 8.67 12.76
C LEU A 161 7.87 8.28 11.37
N ALA A 162 8.35 7.17 10.81
CA ALA A 162 7.92 6.63 9.55
C ALA A 162 6.50 6.03 9.65
N GLU A 163 6.13 5.40 10.78
CA GLU A 163 4.74 5.03 11.10
C GLU A 163 3.81 6.26 11.09
N ILE A 164 4.19 7.37 11.74
CA ILE A 164 3.38 8.61 11.75
C ILE A 164 3.28 9.23 10.34
N LYS A 165 4.37 9.24 9.58
CA LYS A 165 4.35 9.71 8.18
C LYS A 165 3.40 8.87 7.34
N MET A 166 3.38 7.55 7.55
CA MET A 166 2.50 6.65 6.84
C MET A 166 1.03 6.88 7.19
N LEU A 167 0.68 7.05 8.48
CA LEU A 167 -0.67 7.46 8.88
C LEU A 167 -1.12 8.77 8.23
N ARG A 168 -0.21 9.76 8.15
CA ARG A 168 -0.48 11.01 7.46
C ARG A 168 -0.75 10.78 5.97
N SER A 169 0.06 9.96 5.29
CA SER A 169 -0.14 9.64 3.88
C SER A 169 -1.47 8.92 3.63
N LEU A 170 -1.83 7.95 4.48
CA LEU A 170 -3.14 7.27 4.43
C LEU A 170 -4.29 8.27 4.54
N GLN A 171 -4.25 9.17 5.53
CA GLN A 171 -5.30 10.19 5.70
C GLN A 171 -5.39 11.15 4.51
N LEU A 172 -4.24 11.57 3.95
CA LEU A 172 -4.22 12.43 2.76
C LEU A 172 -4.83 11.73 1.55
N ARG A 173 -4.58 10.43 1.38
CA ARG A 173 -5.13 9.61 0.29
C ARG A 173 -6.64 9.52 0.38
N VAL A 174 -7.18 9.23 1.58
CA VAL A 174 -8.62 9.28 1.83
C VAL A 174 -9.18 10.65 1.46
N ASN A 175 -8.60 11.74 1.96
CA ASN A 175 -9.09 13.09 1.69
C ASN A 175 -9.10 13.41 0.20
N ASN A 176 -8.05 13.03 -0.53
CA ASN A 176 -7.95 13.24 -1.97
C ASN A 176 -8.99 12.42 -2.73
N ARG A 177 -9.21 11.16 -2.34
CA ARG A 177 -10.19 10.28 -2.98
C ARG A 177 -11.64 10.71 -2.69
N THR A 178 -11.93 11.20 -1.48
CA THR A 178 -13.22 11.83 -1.15
C THR A 178 -13.51 12.99 -2.11
N ARG A 179 -12.53 13.88 -2.34
CA ARG A 179 -12.69 15.00 -3.28
C ARG A 179 -12.86 14.55 -4.73
N ARG A 180 -12.20 13.47 -5.16
CA ARG A 180 -12.41 12.91 -6.51
C ARG A 180 -13.84 12.38 -6.66
N ILE A 181 -14.33 11.64 -5.67
CA ILE A 181 -15.71 11.11 -5.68
C ILE A 181 -16.74 12.23 -5.62
N GLU A 182 -16.50 13.28 -4.82
CA GLU A 182 -17.35 14.47 -4.79
C GLU A 182 -17.52 15.08 -6.19
N LYS A 183 -16.42 15.22 -6.95
CA LYS A 183 -16.49 15.71 -8.33
C LYS A 183 -17.30 14.78 -9.23
N LEU A 184 -17.05 13.47 -9.18
CA LEU A 184 -17.80 12.48 -9.95
C LEU A 184 -19.30 12.48 -9.60
N ALA A 185 -19.65 12.76 -8.35
CA ALA A 185 -21.03 12.83 -7.90
C ALA A 185 -21.81 14.04 -8.46
N LEU A 186 -21.09 15.08 -8.88
CA LEU A 186 -21.66 16.28 -9.51
C LEU A 186 -21.84 16.13 -11.03
N GLU A 187 -21.29 15.07 -11.64
CA GLU A 187 -21.39 14.84 -13.09
C GLU A 187 -22.78 14.34 -13.50
N GLU A 188 -23.24 14.73 -14.69
CA GLU A 188 -24.51 14.26 -15.25
C GLU A 188 -24.41 12.76 -15.58
N GLY A 189 -25.36 11.97 -15.08
CA GLY A 189 -25.37 10.51 -15.27
C GLY A 189 -24.50 9.73 -14.29
N ALA A 190 -24.00 10.38 -13.24
CA ALA A 190 -23.23 9.73 -12.19
C ALA A 190 -23.96 8.53 -11.56
N ASN A 191 -23.25 7.41 -11.42
CA ASN A 191 -23.80 6.22 -10.78
C ASN A 191 -23.82 6.39 -9.25
N GLN A 192 -24.97 6.84 -8.72
CA GLN A 192 -25.16 7.10 -7.30
C GLN A 192 -24.89 5.88 -6.41
N ALA A 193 -25.15 4.67 -6.90
CA ALA A 193 -24.89 3.45 -6.14
C ALA A 193 -23.38 3.17 -6.01
N ASP A 194 -22.60 3.33 -7.09
CA ASP A 194 -21.12 3.20 -7.02
C ASP A 194 -20.55 4.30 -6.11
N ILE A 195 -21.03 5.54 -6.23
CA ILE A 195 -20.59 6.65 -5.37
C ILE A 195 -20.82 6.36 -3.89
N GLN A 196 -22.02 5.90 -3.51
CA GLN A 196 -22.34 5.55 -2.13
C GLN A 196 -21.43 4.42 -1.62
N GLU A 197 -21.19 3.40 -2.44
CA GLU A 197 -20.28 2.30 -2.09
C GLU A 197 -18.84 2.81 -1.86
N GLN A 198 -18.33 3.67 -2.76
CA GLN A 198 -16.98 4.23 -2.61
C GLN A 198 -16.88 5.14 -1.37
N LEU A 199 -17.89 5.95 -1.08
CA LEU A 199 -17.92 6.79 0.12
C LEU A 199 -17.97 5.96 1.40
N GLN A 200 -18.73 4.88 1.42
CA GLN A 200 -18.76 3.96 2.58
C GLN A 200 -17.40 3.30 2.79
N LYS A 201 -16.72 2.87 1.73
CA LYS A 201 -15.36 2.33 1.82
C LYS A 201 -14.38 3.36 2.39
N LEU A 202 -14.47 4.62 1.98
CA LEU A 202 -13.64 5.70 2.52
C LEU A 202 -13.94 6.00 4.00
N ALA A 203 -15.21 5.98 4.39
CA ALA A 203 -15.59 6.14 5.80
C ALA A 203 -14.99 5.02 6.66
N ASN A 204 -15.07 3.77 6.21
CA ASN A 204 -14.47 2.63 6.89
C ASN A 204 -12.94 2.78 7.00
N ARG A 205 -12.27 3.24 5.93
CA ARG A 205 -10.82 3.55 5.95
C ARG A 205 -10.47 4.62 6.99
N GLN A 206 -11.23 5.72 7.04
CA GLN A 206 -11.02 6.74 8.08
C GLN A 206 -11.12 6.16 9.49
N THR A 207 -12.09 5.28 9.74
CA THR A 207 -12.21 4.61 11.04
C THR A 207 -11.00 3.73 11.34
N ARG A 208 -10.48 2.97 10.36
CA ARG A 208 -9.27 2.15 10.56
C ARG A 208 -8.02 3.00 10.81
N ILE A 209 -7.82 4.07 10.05
CA ILE A 209 -6.73 5.04 10.26
C ILE A 209 -6.83 5.68 11.64
N GLN A 210 -8.03 6.06 12.09
CA GLN A 210 -8.26 6.59 13.43
C GLN A 210 -7.87 5.55 14.51
N ASN A 211 -8.27 4.29 14.33
CA ASN A 211 -7.92 3.21 15.25
C ASN A 211 -6.41 2.95 15.29
N ALA A 212 -5.76 2.90 14.13
CA ALA A 212 -4.31 2.75 14.02
C ALA A 212 -3.57 3.90 14.71
N THR A 213 -4.05 5.14 14.51
CA THR A 213 -3.52 6.34 15.17
C THR A 213 -3.68 6.23 16.70
N TYR A 214 -4.83 5.78 17.18
CA TYR A 214 -5.07 5.60 18.61
C TYR A 214 -4.18 4.52 19.22
N ILE A 215 -4.01 3.38 18.55
CA ILE A 215 -3.11 2.30 19.01
C ILE A 215 -1.68 2.83 19.12
N LEU A 216 -1.19 3.51 18.08
CA LEU A 216 0.16 4.08 18.05
C LEU A 216 0.35 5.15 19.14
N ALA A 217 -0.62 6.04 19.33
CA ALA A 217 -0.57 7.11 20.33
C ALA A 217 -0.63 6.58 21.78
N THR A 218 -1.30 5.44 22.01
CA THR A 218 -1.42 4.83 23.34
C THR A 218 -0.34 3.79 23.63
N GLY A 219 0.53 3.49 22.67
CA GLY A 219 1.59 2.49 22.81
C GLY A 219 1.06 1.06 22.97
N LYS A 220 -0.19 0.79 22.54
CA LYS A 220 -0.80 -0.55 22.62
C LYS A 220 -0.20 -1.57 21.65
N ASN A 221 0.74 -1.13 20.81
CA ASN A 221 1.53 -1.93 19.89
C ASN A 221 2.89 -2.37 20.47
N LYS A 222 3.12 -2.14 21.77
CA LYS A 222 4.31 -2.55 22.53
C LYS A 222 3.96 -3.58 23.60
#